data_AF-A0A964XJA6-F1
#
_entry.id   AF-A0A964XJA6-F1
#
_cell.length_a   1.000
_cell.length_b   1.000
_cell.length_c   1.000
_cell.angle_alpha   90.00
_cell.angle_beta   90.00
_cell.angle_gamma   90.00
#
_symmetry.space_group_name_H-M   'P 1'
#
loop_
_entity.id
_entity.type
_entity.pdbx_description
1 polymer ?
#
loop_
_entity_poly.entity_id
_entity_poly.type
_entity_poly.pdbx_seq_one_letter_code
_entity_poly.pdbx_strand_id
1 'polypeptide(L)' 'MDRGREGCGVRGLTGAALRAVRARMRAGDAGMTTSEYALGTVAACGFAALLYKIVTSDGVKAALESVIGKALGVQV' A
#
# COMPACT_ATOMS: atom_id res chain seq x y z
N MET A 1 49.06 23.15 18.62
CA MET A 1 49.60 22.12 17.71
C MET A 1 48.44 21.53 16.95
N ASP A 2 48.15 22.16 15.82
CA ASP A 2 47.21 21.73 14.80
C ASP A 2 47.98 20.93 13.76
N ARG A 3 47.49 19.73 13.39
CA ARG A 3 47.60 19.10 12.06
C ARG A 3 47.12 17.65 12.12
N GLY A 4 46.16 17.30 11.25
CA GLY A 4 45.86 15.89 11.00
C GLY A 4 44.54 15.54 10.30
N ARG A 5 43.77 16.52 9.80
CA ARG A 5 42.69 16.24 8.84
C ARG A 5 43.29 16.32 7.44
N GLU A 6 43.62 15.17 6.84
CA GLU A 6 43.51 14.95 5.38
C GLU A 6 43.87 13.51 4.98
N GLY A 7 42.81 12.73 4.81
CA GLY A 7 42.80 11.48 4.07
C GLY A 7 41.50 11.39 3.28
N CYS A 8 41.23 12.37 2.40
CA CYS A 8 40.12 12.28 1.45
C CYS A 8 40.49 11.29 0.34
N GLY A 9 40.64 10.01 0.71
CA GLY A 9 40.81 8.93 -0.22
C GLY A 9 39.47 8.64 -0.89
N VAL A 10 39.38 8.84 -2.20
CA VAL A 10 38.23 8.44 -3.04
C VAL A 10 37.85 6.96 -2.85
N ARG A 11 38.79 6.13 -2.35
CA ARG A 11 38.58 4.73 -1.94
C ARG A 11 37.62 4.55 -0.73
N GLY A 12 37.40 5.59 0.07
CA GLY A 12 36.47 5.57 1.20
C GLY A 12 35.04 6.00 0.85
N LEU A 13 34.84 6.75 -0.24
CA LEU A 13 33.52 7.28 -0.62
C LEU A 13 32.53 6.17 -1.00
N THR A 14 32.98 5.15 -1.75
CA THR A 14 32.13 4.02 -2.14
C THR A 14 31.73 3.17 -0.93
N GLY A 15 32.67 2.91 -0.01
CA GLY A 15 32.40 2.16 1.22
C GLY A 15 31.47 2.90 2.19
N ALA A 16 31.65 4.21 2.34
CA ALA A 16 30.78 5.05 3.17
C ALA A 16 29.37 5.17 2.58
N ALA A 17 29.25 5.37 1.26
CA ALA A 17 27.96 5.40 0.57
C ALA A 17 27.23 4.06 0.66
N LEU A 18 27.91 2.94 0.43
CA LEU A 18 27.32 1.58 0.59
C LEU A 18 26.88 1.32 2.03
N ARG A 19 27.65 1.78 3.03
CA ARG A 19 27.26 1.69 4.44
C ARG A 19 26.05 2.58 4.75
N ALA A 20 25.99 3.78 4.20
CA ALA A 20 24.85 4.69 4.37
C ALA A 20 23.57 4.12 3.73
N VAL A 21 23.66 3.55 2.53
CA VAL A 21 22.55 2.86 1.86
C VAL A 21 22.10 1.64 2.67
N ARG A 22 23.03 0.81 3.15
CA ARG A 22 22.68 -0.33 4.04
C ARG A 22 22.09 0.10 5.38
N ALA A 23 22.58 1.19 5.96
CA ALA A 23 22.03 1.74 7.20
C ALA A 23 20.62 2.30 6.98
N ARG A 24 20.36 2.94 5.83
CA ARG A 24 19.01 3.37 5.42
C ARG A 24 18.06 2.21 5.16
N MET A 25 18.53 1.15 4.52
CA MET A 25 17.73 -0.07 4.31
C MET A 25 17.36 -0.72 5.65
N ARG A 26 18.30 -0.76 6.61
CA ARG A 26 18.03 -1.25 7.98
C ARG A 26 17.17 -0.30 8.82
N ALA A 27 17.28 1.01 8.62
CA ALA A 27 16.37 1.99 9.22
C ALA A 27 14.95 1.92 8.60
N GLY A 28 14.81 1.31 7.43
CA GLY A 28 13.54 1.04 6.76
C GLY A 28 12.64 0.07 7.53
N ASP A 29 13.18 -0.80 8.40
CA ASP A 29 12.38 -1.68 9.27
C ASP A 29 11.45 -0.91 10.21
N ALA A 30 11.83 0.31 10.63
CA ALA A 30 10.98 1.18 11.46
C ALA A 30 9.79 1.76 10.66
N GLY A 31 9.90 1.82 9.33
CA GLY A 31 8.86 2.30 8.43
C GLY A 31 8.02 1.17 7.80
N MET A 32 8.59 -0.02 7.63
CA MET A 32 7.89 -1.18 7.03
C MET A 32 6.61 -1.52 7.79
N THR A 33 6.65 -1.50 9.13
CA THR A 33 5.50 -1.76 10.00
C THR A 33 4.52 -0.59 10.13
N THR A 34 4.74 0.57 9.51
CA THR A 34 3.73 1.65 9.45
C THR A 34 3.16 1.78 8.04
N SER A 35 3.99 1.62 7.01
CA SER A 35 3.55 1.61 5.61
C SER A 35 2.71 0.39 5.25
N GLU A 36 2.97 -0.77 5.86
CA GLU A 36 2.23 -2.01 5.58
C GLU A 36 0.76 -1.90 6.00
N TYR A 37 0.49 -1.39 7.21
CA TYR A 37 -0.87 -1.20 7.70
C TYR A 37 -1.60 -0.07 6.97
N ALA A 38 -0.90 1.01 6.63
CA ALA A 38 -1.46 2.11 5.86
C ALA A 38 -1.89 1.64 4.46
N LEU A 39 -1.02 0.90 3.75
CA LEU A 39 -1.34 0.32 2.45
C LEU A 39 -2.45 -0.73 2.57
N GLY A 40 -2.46 -1.54 3.62
CA GLY A 40 -3.54 -2.49 3.91
C GLY A 40 -4.91 -1.82 4.00
N THR A 41 -4.99 -0.67 4.69
CA THR A 41 -6.22 0.11 4.79
C THR A 41 -6.62 0.73 3.45
N VAL A 42 -5.67 1.29 2.70
CA VAL A 42 -5.94 1.83 1.35
C VAL A 42 -6.45 0.74 0.39
N ALA A 43 -5.83 -0.44 0.42
CA ALA A 43 -6.27 -1.59 -0.36
C ALA A 43 -7.69 -2.03 0.03
N ALA A 44 -7.98 -2.12 1.33
CA ALA A 44 -9.32 -2.45 1.83
C ALA A 44 -10.38 -1.41 1.42
N CYS A 45 -10.07 -0.12 1.55
CA CYS A 45 -10.96 0.97 1.11
C CYS A 45 -11.20 0.93 -0.41
N GLY A 46 -10.16 0.66 -1.20
CA GLY A 46 -10.28 0.50 -2.66
C GLY A 46 -11.19 -0.68 -3.03
N PHE A 47 -11.02 -1.82 -2.38
CA PHE A 47 -11.86 -2.98 -2.57
C PHE A 47 -13.32 -2.71 -2.14
N ALA A 48 -13.54 -2.04 -1.01
CA ALA A 48 -14.87 -1.64 -0.57
C ALA A 48 -15.57 -0.72 -1.58
N ALA A 49 -14.85 0.24 -2.16
CA ALA A 49 -15.38 1.11 -3.20
C ALA A 49 -15.76 0.32 -4.47
N LEU A 50 -14.96 -0.68 -4.86
CA LEU A 50 -15.28 -1.57 -5.97
C LEU A 50 -16.54 -2.40 -5.68
N LEU A 51 -16.64 -3.01 -4.49
CA LEU A 51 -17.84 -3.76 -4.08
C LEU A 51 -19.09 -2.87 -4.07
N TYR A 52 -18.96 -1.64 -3.59
CA TYR A 52 -20.07 -0.67 -3.60
C TYR A 52 -20.55 -0.40 -5.03
N LYS A 53 -19.64 -0.23 -5.98
CA LYS A 53 -19.99 -0.05 -7.40
C LYS A 53 -20.66 -1.29 -7.99
N ILE A 54 -20.17 -2.48 -7.65
CA ILE A 54 -20.75 -3.75 -8.12
C ILE A 54 -22.18 -3.90 -7.59
N VAL A 55 -22.38 -3.78 -6.27
CA VAL A 55 -23.69 -4.00 -5.65
C VAL A 55 -24.71 -2.92 -6.02
N THR A 56 -24.25 -1.71 -6.35
CA THR A 56 -25.10 -0.61 -6.79
C THR A 56 -25.34 -0.61 -8.31
N SER A 57 -24.74 -1.54 -9.05
CA SER A 57 -24.92 -1.62 -10.51
C SER A 57 -26.34 -2.09 -10.88
N ASP A 58 -26.79 -1.68 -12.07
CA ASP A 58 -28.12 -2.02 -12.57
C ASP A 58 -28.31 -3.53 -12.73
N GLY A 59 -27.26 -4.25 -13.13
CA GLY A 59 -27.30 -5.71 -13.25
C GLY A 59 -27.55 -6.42 -11.92
N VAL A 60 -26.90 -5.96 -10.84
CA VAL A 60 -27.11 -6.53 -9.49
C VAL A 60 -28.49 -6.15 -8.94
N LYS A 61 -28.94 -4.90 -9.17
CA LYS A 61 -30.29 -4.45 -8.79
C LYS A 61 -31.37 -5.29 -9.48
N ALA A 62 -31.29 -5.45 -10.80
CA ALA A 62 -32.25 -6.24 -11.57
C ALA A 62 -32.26 -7.72 -11.14
N ALA A 63 -31.08 -8.30 -10.87
CA ALA A 63 -31.00 -9.65 -10.35
C ALA A 63 -31.70 -9.80 -8.98
N LEU A 64 -31.48 -8.83 -8.08
CA LEU A 64 -32.11 -8.81 -6.76
C LEU A 64 -33.63 -8.60 -6.86
N GLU A 65 -34.08 -7.67 -7.71
CA GLU A 65 -35.49 -7.43 -7.99
C GLU A 65 -36.19 -8.69 -8.53
N SER A 66 -35.55 -9.41 -9.46
CA SER A 66 -36.07 -10.69 -9.97
C SER A 66 -36.18 -11.74 -8.86
N VAL A 67 -35.19 -11.86 -7.97
CA VAL A 67 -35.23 -12.82 -6.86
C VAL A 67 -36.35 -12.47 -5.87
N ILE A 68 -36.46 -11.19 -5.51
CA ILE A 68 -37.51 -10.70 -4.59
C ILE A 68 -38.89 -10.84 -5.23
N GLY A 69 -39.05 -10.47 -6.50
CA GLY A 69 -40.30 -10.61 -7.25
C GLY A 69 -40.76 -12.06 -7.29
N LYS A 70 -39.86 -13.00 -7.60
CA LYS A 70 -40.14 -14.45 -7.52
C LYS A 70 -40.60 -14.89 -6.14
N ALA A 71 -39.99 -14.39 -5.06
CA ALA A 71 -40.37 -14.72 -3.69
C ALA A 71 -41.75 -14.14 -3.31
N LEU A 72 -42.11 -12.98 -3.86
CA LEU A 72 -43.39 -12.30 -3.62
C LEU A 72 -44.50 -12.71 -4.60
N GLY A 73 -44.21 -13.58 -5.58
CA GLY A 73 -45.17 -13.97 -6.62
C GLY A 73 -45.48 -12.86 -7.65
N VAL A 74 -44.68 -11.79 -7.65
CA VAL A 74 -44.77 -10.70 -8.62
C VAL A 74 -43.67 -10.93 -9.66
N GLN A 75 -44.05 -11.30 -10.88
CA GLN A 75 -43.10 -11.40 -11.99
C GLN A 75 -42.80 -9.96 -12.47
N VAL A 76 -41.65 -9.43 -12.04
CA VAL A 76 -41.08 -8.16 -12.54
C VAL A 76 -40.16 -8.46 -13.71
#